data_AF-A0A9C9N4T1-F1
#
_entry.id   AF-A0A9C9N4T1-F1
#
_cell.length_a   1.000
_cell.length_b   1.000
_cell.length_c   1.000
_cell.angle_alpha   90.00
_cell.angle_beta   90.00
_cell.angle_gamma   90.00
#
_symmetry.space_group_name_H-M   'P 1'
#
loop_
_entity.id
_entity.type
_entity.pdbx_description
1 polymer ?
#
loop_
_entity_poly.entity_id
_entity_poly.type
_entity_poly.pdbx_seq_one_letter_code
_entity_poly.pdbx_strand_id
1 'polypeptide(L)'
;MTNPSLLPWTQAVHLHPDVERGDTAVATYAIDLGALVAGDQNVPEVYRRADAFFAATHLTSGLRRLLEDVLGGLAGGTGDRVLQLRSPFGGGKSHTLAALYHAAHDRAALAAVFPEVELPAPGAVRVAVFDGEKFDVRGRVVGGQRVQTVWGLLAVQLGCYDLVAYHDQNRVSPGGDVIADMLSGEPTLILLDEVLKYLERVSAERVEDSTLGRLTQDFLQTLSVEVAGTKHAVLVYSLQASVHEAFGHEALLKMLDHLTSRVDAKREPVVGDEILSVLRRRLLSALPDASVVEAAAEAYAAEITRSRAAHAVDEAARRVAEDDRLALQDRIAAAYPFHPALIDIMTERWASLPDFQRTRGALRFLAVCLHTLKREAQAGPLLGPGDVPVADDDVAHAFFTEVGQREPFKAVLQRDFFGPNARVPRIDERLEREHPSLSGVRPALRIATAILTYSFGGLLQTGEGEEEPSAGGVTESELLAAVIGP
;
A
#
# COMPACT_ATOMS: atom_id res chain seq x y z
N MET A 1 -1.87 19.70 -36.65
CA MET A 1 -1.67 18.24 -36.65
C MET A 1 -2.91 17.65 -35.98
N THR A 2 -3.64 16.80 -36.67
CA THR A 2 -4.81 16.11 -36.14
C THR A 2 -4.39 15.29 -34.93
N ASN A 3 -4.88 15.63 -33.73
CA ASN A 3 -4.68 14.84 -32.52
C ASN A 3 -5.14 13.41 -32.86
N PRO A 4 -4.29 12.37 -32.72
CA PRO A 4 -4.79 11.00 -32.81
C PRO A 4 -5.90 10.86 -31.77
N SER A 5 -7.07 10.38 -32.17
CA SER A 5 -8.19 10.20 -31.25
C SER A 5 -7.74 9.25 -30.14
N LEU A 6 -7.53 9.78 -28.93
CA LEU A 6 -7.12 8.96 -27.80
C LEU A 6 -8.20 7.94 -27.51
N LEU A 7 -7.78 6.70 -27.31
CA LEU A 7 -8.70 5.62 -27.00
C LEU A 7 -9.17 5.74 -25.55
N PRO A 8 -10.45 5.45 -25.27
CA PRO A 8 -10.89 5.14 -23.92
C PRO A 8 -10.00 4.08 -23.29
N TRP A 9 -9.66 4.23 -22.00
CA TRP A 9 -8.80 3.25 -21.33
C TRP A 9 -9.39 1.84 -21.37
N THR A 10 -10.72 1.71 -21.42
CA THR A 10 -11.43 0.41 -21.52
C THR A 10 -11.08 -0.38 -22.78
N GLN A 11 -10.55 0.27 -23.81
CA GLN A 11 -10.07 -0.36 -25.04
C GLN A 11 -8.56 -0.63 -25.02
N ALA A 12 -7.82 0.01 -24.10
CA ALA A 12 -6.37 -0.04 -24.01
C ALA A 12 -5.86 -0.96 -22.89
N VAL A 13 -6.67 -1.20 -21.85
CA VAL A 13 -6.30 -2.05 -20.71
C VAL A 13 -7.29 -3.17 -20.47
N HIS A 14 -6.78 -4.25 -19.88
CA HIS A 14 -7.57 -5.32 -19.29
C HIS A 14 -7.50 -5.22 -17.77
N LEU A 15 -8.64 -5.20 -17.10
CA LEU A 15 -8.67 -5.13 -15.64
C LEU A 15 -8.31 -6.49 -15.06
N HIS A 16 -7.79 -6.50 -13.83
CA HIS A 16 -7.58 -7.74 -13.10
C HIS A 16 -8.90 -8.53 -12.99
N PRO A 17 -8.90 -9.88 -13.06
CA PRO A 17 -10.13 -10.67 -13.02
C PRO A 17 -11.06 -10.40 -11.83
N ASP A 18 -10.50 -10.01 -10.69
CA ASP A 18 -11.29 -9.63 -9.50
C ASP A 18 -12.05 -8.32 -9.72
N VAL A 19 -11.41 -7.34 -10.35
CA VAL A 19 -12.02 -6.06 -10.72
C VAL A 19 -13.06 -6.26 -11.83
N GLU A 20 -12.77 -7.10 -12.84
CA GLU A 20 -13.73 -7.45 -13.90
C GLU A 20 -15.02 -8.06 -13.32
N ARG A 21 -14.90 -8.94 -12.32
CA ARG A 21 -16.04 -9.60 -11.66
C ARG A 21 -16.78 -8.72 -10.65
N GLY A 22 -16.24 -7.55 -10.30
CA GLY A 22 -16.78 -6.69 -9.24
C GLY A 22 -16.52 -7.24 -7.83
N ASP A 23 -15.54 -8.13 -7.67
CA ASP A 23 -15.10 -8.64 -6.37
C ASP A 23 -14.16 -7.61 -5.70
N THR A 24 -14.77 -6.53 -5.21
CA THR A 24 -14.05 -5.37 -4.65
C THR A 24 -14.06 -5.37 -3.13
N ALA A 25 -14.12 -6.54 -2.49
CA ALA A 25 -14.03 -6.60 -1.04
C ALA A 25 -12.63 -6.16 -0.57
N VAL A 26 -12.53 -5.46 0.57
CA VAL A 26 -11.24 -5.10 1.19
C VAL A 26 -10.35 -6.34 1.37
N ALA A 27 -10.95 -7.47 1.74
CA ALA A 27 -10.28 -8.75 1.94
C ALA A 27 -9.55 -9.26 0.68
N THR A 28 -10.05 -8.93 -0.51
CA THR A 28 -9.44 -9.31 -1.79
C THR A 28 -8.08 -8.62 -1.99
N TYR A 29 -7.85 -7.46 -1.38
CA TYR A 29 -6.60 -6.70 -1.45
C TYR A 29 -5.75 -6.76 -0.18
N ALA A 30 -6.26 -7.39 0.88
CA ALA A 30 -5.56 -7.56 2.14
C ALA A 30 -4.88 -8.93 2.16
N ILE A 31 -3.55 -8.93 2.16
CA ILE A 31 -2.82 -10.16 2.42
C ILE A 31 -2.86 -10.51 3.89
N ASP A 32 -3.18 -11.78 4.14
CA ASP A 32 -3.18 -12.40 5.44
C ASP A 32 -1.95 -13.31 5.55
N LEU A 33 -0.88 -12.78 6.12
CA LEU A 33 0.41 -13.47 6.17
C LEU A 33 0.33 -14.75 7.00
N GLY A 34 -0.40 -14.73 8.13
CA GLY A 34 -0.58 -15.92 8.96
C GLY A 34 -1.35 -17.04 8.24
N ALA A 35 -2.39 -16.71 7.48
CA ALA A 35 -3.15 -17.70 6.69
C ALA A 35 -2.33 -18.23 5.49
N LEU A 36 -1.54 -17.36 4.84
CA LEU A 36 -0.64 -17.74 3.77
C LEU A 36 0.34 -18.82 4.25
N VAL A 37 1.02 -18.55 5.37
CA VAL A 37 2.02 -19.48 5.95
C VAL A 37 1.38 -20.77 6.44
N ALA A 38 0.13 -20.73 6.89
CA ALA A 38 -0.62 -21.91 7.30
C ALA A 38 -1.14 -22.76 6.13
N GLY A 39 -0.97 -22.31 4.87
CA GLY A 39 -1.48 -23.02 3.69
C GLY A 39 -3.01 -23.00 3.56
N ASP A 40 -3.67 -21.99 4.12
CA ASP A 40 -5.12 -21.86 4.10
C ASP A 40 -5.62 -21.67 2.66
N GLN A 41 -6.54 -22.55 2.25
CA GLN A 41 -7.12 -22.56 0.90
C GLN A 41 -8.10 -21.39 0.66
N ASN A 42 -8.44 -20.61 1.68
CA ASN A 42 -9.25 -19.41 1.54
C ASN A 42 -8.42 -18.17 1.13
N VAL A 43 -7.10 -18.20 1.30
CA VAL A 43 -6.22 -17.09 0.85
C VAL A 43 -6.24 -17.05 -0.68
N PRO A 44 -6.55 -15.94 -1.36
CA PRO A 44 -6.59 -15.89 -2.82
C PRO A 44 -5.35 -16.49 -3.51
N GLU A 45 -5.53 -17.16 -4.66
CA GLU A 45 -4.43 -17.85 -5.36
C GLU A 45 -3.28 -16.90 -5.73
N VAL A 46 -3.62 -15.64 -6.08
CA VAL A 46 -2.66 -14.55 -6.34
C VAL A 46 -1.71 -14.29 -5.16
N TYR A 47 -2.08 -14.66 -3.94
CA TYR A 47 -1.21 -14.54 -2.76
C TYR A 47 -0.55 -15.86 -2.36
N ARG A 48 -1.17 -17.01 -2.65
CA ARG A 48 -0.66 -18.34 -2.25
C ARG A 48 0.50 -18.83 -3.12
N ARG A 49 0.47 -18.56 -4.42
CA ARG A 49 1.52 -19.04 -5.34
C ARG A 49 2.56 -17.96 -5.59
N ALA A 50 3.84 -18.30 -5.47
CA ALA A 50 4.94 -17.36 -5.64
C ALA A 50 4.96 -16.71 -7.04
N ASP A 51 4.72 -17.49 -8.10
CA ASP A 51 4.66 -17.00 -9.49
C ASP A 51 3.55 -15.97 -9.70
N ALA A 52 2.32 -16.30 -9.28
CA ALA A 52 1.17 -15.40 -9.36
C ALA A 52 1.37 -14.16 -8.48
N PHE A 53 1.94 -14.32 -7.28
CA PHE A 53 2.24 -13.24 -6.35
C PHE A 53 3.21 -12.24 -6.97
N PHE A 54 4.35 -12.69 -7.48
CA PHE A 54 5.34 -11.81 -8.10
C PHE A 54 4.83 -11.20 -9.40
N ALA A 55 4.05 -11.94 -10.20
CA ALA A 55 3.43 -11.40 -11.42
C ALA A 55 2.51 -10.20 -11.10
N ALA A 56 1.75 -10.27 -10.00
CA ALA A 56 0.88 -9.18 -9.53
C ALA A 56 1.61 -8.13 -8.65
N THR A 57 2.91 -8.27 -8.45
CA THR A 57 3.72 -7.36 -7.63
C THR A 57 4.52 -6.41 -8.51
N HIS A 58 4.49 -5.12 -8.21
CA HIS A 58 5.42 -4.17 -8.79
C HIS A 58 6.70 -4.16 -7.95
N LEU A 59 7.84 -4.48 -8.57
CA LEU A 59 9.13 -4.46 -7.90
C LEU A 59 9.62 -3.02 -7.76
N THR A 60 9.22 -2.37 -6.68
CA THR A 60 9.73 -1.05 -6.29
C THR A 60 11.22 -1.12 -5.96
N SER A 61 11.89 0.02 -6.06
CA SER A 61 13.27 0.22 -5.61
C SER A 61 13.46 -0.16 -4.14
N GLY A 62 12.51 0.22 -3.27
CA GLY A 62 12.50 -0.14 -1.86
C GLY A 62 12.38 -1.65 -1.62
N LEU A 63 11.45 -2.33 -2.30
CA LEU A 63 11.28 -3.78 -2.20
C LEU A 63 12.49 -4.53 -2.77
N ARG A 64 13.03 -4.08 -3.91
CA ARG A 64 14.23 -4.65 -4.52
C ARG A 64 15.41 -4.58 -3.55
N ARG A 65 15.70 -3.40 -3.00
CA ARG A 65 16.79 -3.22 -2.04
C ARG A 65 16.61 -4.09 -0.81
N LEU A 66 15.38 -4.21 -0.31
CA LEU A 66 15.09 -5.09 0.81
C LEU A 66 15.33 -6.57 0.47
N LEU A 67 14.93 -7.03 -0.73
CA LEU A 67 15.23 -8.39 -1.19
C LEU A 67 16.74 -8.62 -1.30
N GLU A 68 17.50 -7.66 -1.83
CA GLU A 68 18.96 -7.70 -1.91
C GLU A 68 19.59 -7.81 -0.51
N ASP A 69 19.17 -6.97 0.44
CA ASP A 69 19.67 -6.97 1.82
C ASP A 69 19.35 -8.28 2.54
N VAL A 70 18.10 -8.74 2.48
CA VAL A 70 17.64 -9.95 3.18
C VAL A 70 18.30 -11.19 2.60
N LEU A 71 18.25 -11.38 1.28
CA LEU A 71 18.86 -12.54 0.65
C LEU A 71 20.38 -12.52 0.76
N GLY A 72 21.00 -11.34 0.69
CA GLY A 72 22.43 -11.15 0.91
C GLY A 72 22.85 -11.49 2.33
N GLY A 73 22.07 -11.06 3.32
CA GLY A 73 22.26 -11.42 4.72
C GLY A 73 22.16 -12.93 4.93
N LEU A 74 21.11 -13.57 4.42
CA LEU A 74 20.94 -15.03 4.50
C LEU A 74 22.12 -15.78 3.85
N ALA A 75 22.69 -15.23 2.77
CA ALA A 75 23.84 -15.80 2.07
C ALA A 75 25.20 -15.60 2.80
N GLY A 76 25.23 -14.93 3.95
CA GLY A 76 26.48 -14.66 4.68
C GLY A 76 27.14 -13.32 4.39
N GLY A 77 26.48 -12.45 3.62
CA GLY A 77 26.99 -11.14 3.22
C GLY A 77 27.14 -10.15 4.38
N THR A 78 27.68 -8.98 4.10
CA THR A 78 27.71 -7.88 5.07
C THR A 78 26.40 -7.09 5.04
N GLY A 79 25.97 -6.53 6.17
CA GLY A 79 24.77 -5.70 6.24
C GLY A 79 24.04 -5.84 7.58
N ASP A 80 22.99 -5.04 7.75
CA ASP A 80 22.13 -5.11 8.93
C ASP A 80 21.27 -6.38 8.90
N ARG A 81 21.16 -7.07 10.04
CA ARG A 81 20.42 -8.35 10.14
C ARG A 81 19.05 -8.21 10.77
N VAL A 82 18.80 -7.09 11.42
CA VAL A 82 17.50 -6.74 11.99
C VAL A 82 16.99 -5.55 11.19
N LEU A 83 15.93 -5.75 10.42
CA LEU A 83 15.38 -4.77 9.51
C LEU A 83 13.96 -4.42 9.93
N GLN A 84 13.68 -3.12 9.99
CA GLN A 84 12.37 -2.60 10.35
C GLN A 84 11.64 -2.12 9.10
N LEU A 85 10.43 -2.62 8.86
CA LEU A 85 9.57 -2.13 7.80
C LEU A 85 8.69 -0.99 8.29
N ARG A 86 8.81 0.15 7.60
CA ARG A 86 7.95 1.32 7.76
C ARG A 86 7.14 1.52 6.48
N SER A 87 5.93 2.04 6.63
CA SER A 87 5.09 2.37 5.48
C SER A 87 4.49 3.75 5.70
N PRO A 88 5.03 4.79 5.05
CA PRO A 88 4.55 6.17 5.16
C PRO A 88 3.08 6.27 4.76
N PHE A 89 2.70 5.60 3.68
CA PHE A 89 1.34 5.58 3.16
C PHE A 89 0.53 4.36 3.64
N GLY A 90 0.86 3.77 4.79
CA GLY A 90 0.11 2.67 5.45
C GLY A 90 -0.40 1.56 4.53
N GLY A 91 0.25 0.42 4.60
CA GLY A 91 -0.02 -0.70 3.69
C GLY A 91 1.27 -1.20 3.07
N GLY A 92 1.23 -2.36 2.44
CA GLY A 92 2.41 -2.96 1.82
C GLY A 92 3.37 -3.68 2.78
N LYS A 93 3.26 -3.53 4.11
CA LYS A 93 4.13 -4.24 5.08
C LYS A 93 3.94 -5.75 5.04
N SER A 94 2.72 -6.24 5.28
CA SER A 94 2.38 -7.67 5.15
C SER A 94 2.64 -8.20 3.74
N HIS A 95 2.44 -7.37 2.70
CA HIS A 95 2.75 -7.72 1.32
C HIS A 95 4.26 -7.88 1.11
N THR A 96 5.06 -6.99 1.68
CA THR A 96 6.53 -7.06 1.67
C THR A 96 7.03 -8.29 2.42
N LEU A 97 6.48 -8.59 3.60
CA LEU A 97 6.81 -9.80 4.34
C LEU A 97 6.44 -11.07 3.53
N ALA A 98 5.30 -11.08 2.83
CA ALA A 98 4.95 -12.17 1.94
C ALA A 98 5.88 -12.30 0.73
N ALA A 99 6.38 -11.18 0.18
CA ALA A 99 7.38 -11.21 -0.87
C ALA A 99 8.69 -11.85 -0.39
N LEU A 100 9.13 -11.53 0.84
CA LEU A 100 10.29 -12.17 1.46
C LEU A 100 10.04 -13.66 1.74
N TYR A 101 8.85 -14.02 2.23
CA TYR A 101 8.45 -15.40 2.45
C TYR A 101 8.51 -16.23 1.15
N HIS A 102 7.92 -15.72 0.06
CA HIS A 102 7.96 -16.37 -1.25
C HIS A 102 9.36 -16.42 -1.83
N ALA A 103 10.15 -15.35 -1.72
CA ALA A 103 11.53 -15.31 -2.21
C ALA A 103 12.44 -16.32 -1.50
N ALA A 104 12.20 -16.59 -0.22
CA ALA A 104 12.94 -17.58 0.55
C ALA A 104 12.54 -19.03 0.23
N HIS A 105 11.27 -19.29 -0.13
CA HIS A 105 10.77 -20.63 -0.46
C HIS A 105 10.88 -21.01 -1.94
N ASP A 106 10.58 -20.07 -2.84
CA ASP A 106 10.53 -20.28 -4.29
C ASP A 106 11.22 -19.12 -5.03
N ARG A 107 12.55 -19.16 -4.94
CA ARG A 107 13.41 -18.22 -5.66
C ARG A 107 13.28 -18.35 -7.18
N ALA A 108 12.97 -19.55 -7.69
CA ALA A 108 12.85 -19.76 -9.13
C ALA A 108 11.69 -18.95 -9.71
N ALA A 109 10.56 -18.89 -9.00
CA ALA A 109 9.45 -18.02 -9.36
C ALA A 109 9.84 -16.54 -9.37
N LEU A 110 10.58 -16.07 -8.37
CA LEU A 110 11.07 -14.68 -8.32
C LEU A 110 11.97 -14.35 -9.52
N ALA A 111 12.95 -15.22 -9.81
CA ALA A 111 13.87 -15.03 -10.93
C ALA A 111 13.17 -15.14 -12.31
N ALA A 112 12.12 -15.96 -12.42
CA ALA A 112 11.35 -16.08 -13.66
C ALA A 112 10.55 -14.81 -13.96
N VAL A 113 10.01 -14.15 -12.93
CA VAL A 113 9.22 -12.92 -13.09
C VAL A 113 10.12 -11.68 -13.24
N PHE A 114 11.28 -11.66 -12.57
CA PHE A 114 12.23 -10.55 -12.64
C PHE A 114 13.63 -11.03 -13.09
N PRO A 115 13.77 -11.49 -14.35
CA PRO A 115 15.02 -12.10 -14.82
C PRO A 115 16.19 -11.11 -14.93
N GLU A 116 15.90 -9.83 -15.08
CA GLU A 116 16.88 -8.73 -15.16
C GLU A 116 17.49 -8.37 -13.79
N VAL A 117 16.99 -8.95 -12.70
CA VAL A 117 17.40 -8.59 -11.33
C VAL A 117 18.28 -9.68 -10.74
N GLU A 118 19.58 -9.40 -10.66
CA GLU A 118 20.55 -10.28 -9.99
C GLU A 118 20.42 -10.15 -8.47
N LEU A 119 19.71 -11.10 -7.85
CA LEU A 119 19.58 -11.16 -6.39
C LEU A 119 20.60 -12.14 -5.78
N PRO A 120 21.03 -11.99 -4.51
CA PRO A 120 21.85 -12.99 -3.83
C PRO A 120 21.13 -14.32 -3.63
N ALA A 121 21.84 -15.46 -3.64
CA ALA A 121 21.25 -16.80 -3.52
C ALA A 121 21.72 -17.50 -2.23
N PRO A 122 20.90 -17.52 -1.16
CA PRO A 122 21.29 -18.09 0.14
C PRO A 122 21.21 -19.62 0.22
N GLY A 123 20.70 -20.31 -0.81
CA GLY A 123 20.43 -21.74 -0.75
C GLY A 123 19.10 -22.03 -0.04
N ALA A 124 19.03 -23.15 0.69
CA ALA A 124 17.86 -23.49 1.49
C ALA A 124 17.78 -22.58 2.73
N VAL A 125 16.59 -22.02 2.97
CA VAL A 125 16.33 -21.09 4.08
C VAL A 125 15.23 -21.65 4.96
N ARG A 126 15.47 -21.71 6.27
CA ARG A 126 14.41 -21.94 7.26
C ARG A 126 13.67 -20.63 7.49
N VAL A 127 12.34 -20.66 7.46
CA VAL A 127 11.53 -19.44 7.60
C VAL A 127 10.57 -19.60 8.77
N ALA A 128 10.57 -18.62 9.68
CA ALA A 128 9.58 -18.50 10.74
C ALA A 128 8.82 -17.18 10.61
N VAL A 129 7.51 -17.25 10.78
CA VAL A 129 6.59 -16.12 10.65
C VAL A 129 5.68 -16.04 11.87
N PHE A 130 5.67 -14.85 12.47
CA PHE A 130 4.75 -14.47 13.52
C PHE A 130 3.76 -13.43 13.00
N ASP A 131 2.48 -13.68 13.23
CA ASP A 131 1.38 -12.76 12.95
C ASP A 131 0.74 -12.38 14.28
N GLY A 132 1.00 -11.16 14.74
CA GLY A 132 0.54 -10.66 16.02
C GLY A 132 -0.97 -10.40 16.08
N GLU A 133 -1.65 -10.28 14.95
CA GLU A 133 -3.09 -10.12 14.91
C GLU A 133 -3.77 -11.44 15.28
N LYS A 134 -3.25 -12.55 14.73
CA LYS A 134 -3.86 -13.89 14.84
C LYS A 134 -3.41 -14.73 16.02
N PHE A 135 -2.25 -14.45 16.61
CA PHE A 135 -1.75 -15.24 17.73
C PHE A 135 -2.47 -14.84 19.02
N ASP A 136 -3.18 -15.80 19.62
CA ASP A 136 -3.94 -15.60 20.85
C ASP A 136 -3.12 -15.92 22.10
N VAL A 137 -3.46 -15.28 23.22
CA VAL A 137 -2.83 -15.47 24.53
C VAL A 137 -2.90 -16.92 25.02
N ARG A 138 -3.92 -17.67 24.60
CA ARG A 138 -4.08 -19.09 24.95
C ARG A 138 -3.14 -20.00 24.17
N GLY A 139 -2.44 -19.48 23.17
CA GLY A 139 -1.67 -20.27 22.23
C GLY A 139 -2.53 -21.11 21.29
N ARG A 140 -1.88 -21.91 20.44
CA ARG A 140 -2.53 -22.74 19.43
C ARG A 140 -1.74 -24.02 19.17
N VAL A 141 -2.31 -24.94 18.40
CA VAL A 141 -1.59 -26.12 17.95
C VAL A 141 -0.95 -25.83 16.59
N VAL A 142 0.35 -26.06 16.47
CA VAL A 142 1.11 -25.92 15.21
C VAL A 142 2.01 -27.14 15.09
N GLY A 143 1.98 -27.83 13.93
CA GLY A 143 2.81 -29.02 13.72
C GLY A 143 2.59 -30.14 14.75
N GLY A 144 1.39 -30.25 15.33
CA GLY A 144 1.07 -31.20 16.40
C GLY A 144 1.52 -30.77 17.81
N GLN A 145 2.26 -29.67 17.94
CA GLN A 145 2.71 -29.12 19.22
C GLN A 145 1.79 -28.00 19.71
N ARG A 146 1.44 -28.01 21.00
CA ARG A 146 0.71 -26.91 21.63
C ARG A 146 1.70 -25.81 22.00
N VAL A 147 1.75 -24.75 21.20
CA VAL A 147 2.59 -23.57 21.47
C VAL A 147 1.80 -22.52 22.25
N GLN A 148 2.41 -21.92 23.26
CA GLN A 148 1.80 -20.90 24.11
C GLN A 148 2.41 -19.50 23.88
N THR A 149 3.62 -19.43 23.35
CA THR A 149 4.40 -18.19 23.27
C THR A 149 4.94 -17.93 21.86
N VAL A 150 5.44 -16.71 21.65
CA VAL A 150 6.06 -16.33 20.38
C VAL A 150 7.28 -17.20 20.09
N TRP A 151 8.15 -17.41 21.08
CA TRP A 151 9.34 -18.26 20.91
C TRP A 151 9.00 -19.72 20.65
N GLY A 152 7.96 -20.25 21.31
CA GLY A 152 7.46 -21.60 21.03
C GLY A 152 6.97 -21.74 19.59
N LEU A 153 6.19 -20.77 19.10
CA LEU A 153 5.73 -20.75 17.71
C LEU A 153 6.90 -20.72 16.72
N LEU A 154 7.85 -19.79 16.91
CA LEU A 154 9.00 -19.65 16.02
C LEU A 154 9.83 -20.94 16.01
N ALA A 155 10.09 -21.54 17.18
CA ALA A 155 10.88 -22.76 17.26
C ALA A 155 10.19 -23.97 16.60
N VAL A 156 8.86 -24.09 16.68
CA VAL A 156 8.13 -25.14 15.93
C VAL A 156 8.32 -24.95 14.43
N GLN A 157 8.19 -23.72 13.91
CA GLN A 157 8.37 -23.44 12.48
C GLN A 157 9.80 -23.66 12.01
N LEU A 158 10.79 -23.40 12.87
CA LEU A 158 12.21 -23.67 12.59
C LEU A 158 12.62 -25.15 12.83
N GLY A 159 11.71 -26.00 13.32
CA GLY A 159 11.99 -27.41 13.60
C GLY A 159 12.88 -27.66 14.83
N CYS A 160 12.94 -26.72 15.78
CA CYS A 160 13.82 -26.76 16.94
C CYS A 160 13.08 -26.56 18.29
N TYR A 161 11.81 -26.96 18.36
CA TYR A 161 10.97 -26.77 19.57
C TYR A 161 11.57 -27.37 20.85
N ASP A 162 12.33 -28.46 20.74
CA ASP A 162 12.95 -29.12 21.90
C ASP A 162 13.88 -28.18 22.70
N LEU A 163 14.52 -27.21 22.03
CA LEU A 163 15.36 -26.20 22.68
C LEU A 163 14.56 -25.26 23.60
N VAL A 164 13.27 -25.04 23.29
CA VAL A 164 12.42 -24.07 23.99
C VAL A 164 11.22 -24.71 24.67
N ALA A 165 11.09 -26.03 24.68
CA ALA A 165 9.91 -26.72 25.23
C ALA A 165 9.63 -26.32 26.69
N TYR A 166 10.68 -26.28 27.52
CA TYR A 166 10.57 -25.80 28.90
C TYR A 166 10.13 -24.32 28.96
N HIS A 167 10.73 -23.48 28.14
CA HIS A 167 10.45 -22.04 28.08
C HIS A 167 9.02 -21.73 27.64
N ASP A 168 8.51 -22.44 26.63
CA ASP A 168 7.14 -22.29 26.13
C ASP A 168 6.10 -22.78 27.13
N GLN A 169 6.32 -23.95 27.75
CA GLN A 169 5.38 -24.53 28.72
C GLN A 169 5.26 -23.71 30.01
N ASN A 170 6.37 -23.15 30.48
CA ASN A 170 6.40 -22.34 31.70
C ASN A 170 6.27 -20.83 31.40
N ARG A 171 6.12 -20.44 30.14
CA ARG A 171 6.06 -19.04 29.68
C ARG A 171 7.23 -18.19 30.18
N VAL A 172 8.43 -18.75 30.23
CA VAL A 172 9.67 -18.06 30.61
C VAL A 172 10.48 -17.77 29.34
N SER A 173 10.89 -16.52 29.12
CA SER A 173 11.69 -16.15 27.94
C SER A 173 12.98 -16.98 27.87
N PRO A 174 13.35 -17.54 26.70
CA PRO A 174 14.65 -18.17 26.51
C PRO A 174 15.79 -17.14 26.62
N GLY A 175 16.96 -17.62 27.05
CA GLY A 175 18.20 -16.85 27.08
C GLY A 175 18.85 -16.75 25.69
N GLY A 176 19.88 -15.89 25.60
CA GLY A 176 20.60 -15.65 24.34
C GLY A 176 21.30 -16.90 23.78
N ASP A 177 21.80 -17.78 24.64
CA ASP A 177 22.39 -19.06 24.27
C ASP A 177 21.38 -19.99 23.56
N VAL A 178 20.19 -20.14 24.14
CA VAL A 178 19.10 -20.93 23.54
C VAL A 178 18.68 -20.34 22.19
N ILE A 179 18.57 -19.01 22.10
CA ILE A 179 18.21 -18.33 20.85
C ILE A 179 19.32 -18.48 19.80
N ALA A 180 20.60 -18.36 20.19
CA ALA A 180 21.73 -18.57 19.30
C ALA A 180 21.72 -20.00 18.72
N ASP A 181 21.40 -21.00 19.54
CA ASP A 181 21.24 -22.38 19.09
C ASP A 181 20.07 -22.53 18.11
N MET A 182 18.93 -21.86 18.35
CA MET A 182 17.81 -21.82 17.39
C MET A 182 18.24 -21.28 16.02
N LEU A 183 19.15 -20.30 15.98
CA LEU A 183 19.65 -19.64 14.78
C LEU A 183 20.84 -20.35 14.13
N SER A 184 21.37 -21.41 14.75
CA SER A 184 22.56 -22.11 14.29
C SER A 184 22.30 -23.02 13.08
N GLY A 185 23.37 -23.29 12.31
CA GLY A 185 23.39 -24.30 11.25
C GLY A 185 23.00 -23.80 9.86
N GLU A 186 21.78 -23.28 9.69
CA GLU A 186 21.19 -22.99 8.38
C GLU A 186 20.74 -21.52 8.25
N PRO A 187 20.75 -20.95 7.02
CA PRO A 187 20.15 -19.64 6.77
C PRO A 187 18.73 -19.56 7.32
N THR A 188 18.47 -18.53 8.12
CA THR A 188 17.22 -18.43 8.89
C THR A 188 16.58 -17.06 8.72
N LEU A 189 15.38 -17.02 8.17
CA LEU A 189 14.58 -15.81 8.01
C LEU A 189 13.47 -15.79 9.05
N ILE A 190 13.40 -14.73 9.85
CA ILE A 190 12.33 -14.49 10.82
C ILE A 190 11.53 -13.26 10.38
N LEU A 191 10.22 -13.43 10.20
CA LEU A 191 9.29 -12.39 9.78
C LEU A 191 8.29 -12.14 10.90
N LEU A 192 8.23 -10.92 11.42
CA LEU A 192 7.28 -10.54 12.48
C LEU A 192 6.32 -9.46 11.99
N ASP A 193 5.05 -9.81 11.82
CA ASP A 193 3.98 -8.89 11.45
C ASP A 193 3.15 -8.49 12.68
N GLU A 194 2.72 -7.23 12.72
CA GLU A 194 1.79 -6.68 13.74
C GLU A 194 2.20 -6.96 15.21
N VAL A 195 3.50 -6.92 15.51
CA VAL A 195 4.05 -7.20 16.85
C VAL A 195 3.50 -6.27 17.92
N LEU A 196 3.27 -5.00 17.58
CA LEU A 196 2.72 -4.00 18.49
C LEU A 196 1.32 -4.42 18.99
N LYS A 197 0.41 -4.78 18.07
CA LYS A 197 -0.95 -5.24 18.41
C LYS A 197 -0.93 -6.44 19.36
N TYR A 198 0.01 -7.36 19.16
CA TYR A 198 0.16 -8.50 20.06
C TYR A 198 0.63 -8.08 21.45
N LEU A 199 1.69 -7.27 21.53
CA LEU A 199 2.23 -6.79 22.81
C LEU A 199 1.17 -6.05 23.62
N GLU A 200 0.35 -5.21 22.99
CA GLU A 200 -0.78 -4.54 23.65
C GLU A 200 -1.74 -5.55 24.29
N ARG A 201 -2.12 -6.59 23.54
CA ARG A 201 -3.03 -7.64 23.99
C ARG A 201 -2.47 -8.44 25.17
N VAL A 202 -1.19 -8.81 25.13
CA VAL A 202 -0.55 -9.64 26.18
C VAL A 202 0.01 -8.83 27.35
N SER A 203 0.00 -7.50 27.28
CA SER A 203 0.55 -6.64 28.34
C SER A 203 -0.16 -6.79 29.68
N ALA A 204 -1.45 -7.15 29.68
CA ALA A 204 -2.24 -7.37 30.89
C ALA A 204 -2.23 -8.83 31.38
N GLU A 205 -1.71 -9.78 30.59
CA GLU A 205 -1.68 -11.20 30.96
C GLU A 205 -0.58 -11.45 31.99
N ARG A 206 -0.97 -11.84 33.21
CA ARG A 206 -0.02 -12.12 34.29
C ARG A 206 0.65 -13.48 34.13
N VAL A 207 1.95 -13.52 34.40
CA VAL A 207 2.76 -14.75 34.47
C VAL A 207 3.62 -14.63 35.71
N GLU A 208 3.23 -15.34 36.77
CA GLU A 208 3.85 -15.24 38.10
C GLU A 208 3.97 -13.78 38.56
N ASP A 209 5.17 -13.30 38.85
CA ASP A 209 5.49 -11.93 39.28
C ASP A 209 5.70 -10.95 38.11
N SER A 210 5.45 -11.37 36.86
CA SER A 210 5.64 -10.59 35.63
C SER A 210 4.39 -10.62 34.75
N THR A 211 4.52 -10.15 33.50
CA THR A 211 3.49 -10.27 32.46
C THR A 211 4.04 -10.92 31.21
N LEU A 212 3.17 -11.61 30.45
CA LEU A 212 3.55 -12.19 29.18
C LEU A 212 4.03 -11.12 28.20
N GLY A 213 3.43 -9.92 28.24
CA GLY A 213 3.92 -8.76 27.49
C GLY A 213 5.37 -8.43 27.81
N ARG A 214 5.74 -8.30 29.09
CA ARG A 214 7.13 -8.02 29.48
C ARG A 214 8.10 -9.11 29.02
N LEU A 215 7.75 -10.37 29.24
CA LEU A 215 8.57 -11.52 28.83
C LEU A 215 8.74 -11.59 27.30
N THR A 216 7.70 -11.21 26.55
CA THR A 216 7.78 -11.09 25.09
C THR A 216 8.70 -9.96 24.65
N GLN A 217 8.68 -8.81 25.35
CA GLN A 217 9.62 -7.71 25.07
C GLN A 217 11.07 -8.14 25.31
N ASP A 218 11.35 -8.81 26.42
CA ASP A 218 12.68 -9.33 26.76
C ASP A 218 13.16 -10.34 25.69
N PHE A 219 12.26 -11.23 25.25
CA PHE A 219 12.52 -12.16 24.14
C PHE A 219 12.87 -11.43 22.84
N LEU A 220 12.08 -10.43 22.43
CA LEU A 220 12.31 -9.69 21.18
C LEU A 220 13.64 -8.93 21.19
N GLN A 221 14.00 -8.34 22.33
CA GLN A 221 15.31 -7.69 22.50
C GLN A 221 16.44 -8.70 22.37
N THR A 222 16.36 -9.83 23.06
CA THR A 222 17.40 -10.86 23.00
C THR A 222 17.49 -11.46 21.59
N LEU A 223 16.35 -11.75 20.96
CA LEU A 223 16.29 -12.20 19.58
C LEU A 223 16.97 -11.23 18.61
N SER A 224 16.70 -9.92 18.73
CA SER A 224 17.35 -8.91 17.88
C SER A 224 18.87 -8.89 18.04
N VAL A 225 19.37 -9.04 19.27
CA VAL A 225 20.82 -9.08 19.57
C VAL A 225 21.47 -10.32 18.96
N GLU A 226 20.87 -11.49 19.16
CA GLU A 226 21.42 -12.75 18.64
C GLU A 226 21.38 -12.77 17.10
N VAL A 227 20.28 -12.33 16.48
CA VAL A 227 20.19 -12.22 15.02
C VAL A 227 21.26 -11.28 14.47
N ALA A 228 21.48 -10.12 15.10
CA ALA A 228 22.53 -9.18 14.72
C ALA A 228 23.95 -9.76 14.83
N GLY A 229 24.17 -10.72 15.74
CA GLY A 229 25.43 -11.43 15.91
C GLY A 229 25.67 -12.56 14.90
N THR A 230 24.63 -13.00 14.17
CA THR A 230 24.75 -14.12 13.22
C THR A 230 25.23 -13.70 11.84
N LYS A 231 25.80 -14.67 11.10
CA LYS A 231 26.14 -14.51 9.67
C LYS A 231 25.00 -14.87 8.73
N HIS A 232 24.07 -15.73 9.15
CA HIS A 232 23.09 -16.34 8.25
C HIS A 232 21.64 -16.17 8.72
N ALA A 233 21.37 -15.45 9.81
CA ALA A 233 20.01 -15.09 10.18
C ALA A 233 19.68 -13.65 9.79
N VAL A 234 18.42 -13.43 9.43
CA VAL A 234 17.84 -12.11 9.18
C VAL A 234 16.46 -12.05 9.84
N LEU A 235 16.20 -10.98 10.59
CA LEU A 235 14.94 -10.65 11.23
C LEU A 235 14.36 -9.44 10.52
N VAL A 236 13.13 -9.56 10.01
CA VAL A 236 12.37 -8.45 9.45
C VAL A 236 11.08 -8.30 10.22
N TYR A 237 10.80 -7.11 10.74
CA TYR A 237 9.57 -6.84 11.49
C TYR A 237 8.85 -5.60 10.99
N SER A 238 7.53 -5.65 11.00
CA SER A 238 6.68 -4.51 10.65
C SER A 238 6.47 -3.61 11.86
N LEU A 239 6.61 -2.30 11.69
CA LEU A 239 6.12 -1.32 12.66
C LEU A 239 5.09 -0.39 12.02
N GLN A 240 4.04 -0.08 12.77
CA GLN A 240 3.09 0.97 12.42
C GLN A 240 3.80 2.32 12.43
N ALA A 241 3.51 3.15 11.43
CA ALA A 241 4.33 4.35 11.18
C ALA A 241 3.91 5.53 12.08
N SER A 242 2.69 5.52 12.62
CA SER A 242 2.13 6.67 13.34
C SER A 242 1.84 6.38 14.81
N VAL A 243 2.02 7.40 15.65
CA VAL A 243 1.63 7.39 17.07
C VAL A 243 0.11 7.28 17.23
N HIS A 244 -0.64 7.82 16.27
CA HIS A 244 -2.10 7.70 16.20
C HIS A 244 -2.57 6.24 16.08
N GLU A 245 -1.85 5.42 15.29
CA GLU A 245 -2.11 3.97 15.18
C GLU A 245 -1.76 3.20 16.47
N ALA A 246 -0.86 3.73 17.31
CA ALA A 246 -0.44 3.10 18.56
C ALA A 246 -1.39 3.36 19.76
N PHE A 247 -2.50 4.10 19.56
CA PHE A 247 -3.55 4.36 20.57
C PHE A 247 -3.05 4.66 22.00
N GLY A 248 -1.95 5.40 22.15
CA GLY A 248 -1.37 5.76 23.46
C GLY A 248 -0.30 4.81 24.01
N HIS A 249 0.11 3.76 23.28
CA HIS A 249 1.20 2.85 23.66
C HIS A 249 2.58 3.32 23.17
N GLU A 250 2.89 4.61 23.33
CA GLU A 250 4.16 5.19 22.88
C GLU A 250 5.40 4.47 23.41
N ALA A 251 5.33 3.94 24.64
CA ALA A 251 6.45 3.22 25.25
C ALA A 251 6.76 1.90 24.50
N LEU A 252 5.73 1.15 24.10
CA LEU A 252 5.90 -0.08 23.32
C LEU A 252 6.42 0.25 21.91
N LEU A 253 5.87 1.30 21.29
CA LEU A 253 6.32 1.76 19.98
C LEU A 253 7.79 2.18 20.02
N LYS A 254 8.20 2.97 21.01
CA LYS A 254 9.60 3.38 21.22
C LYS A 254 10.51 2.18 21.43
N MET A 255 10.09 1.20 22.25
CA MET A 255 10.85 -0.03 22.47
C MET A 255 11.04 -0.83 21.17
N LEU A 256 9.97 -1.05 20.40
CA LEU A 256 10.05 -1.72 19.10
C LEU A 256 10.87 -0.92 18.09
N ASP A 257 10.85 0.41 18.16
CA ASP A 257 11.71 1.25 17.33
C ASP A 257 13.19 1.07 17.64
N HIS A 258 13.52 0.88 18.93
CA HIS A 258 14.87 0.67 19.41
C HIS A 258 15.44 -0.75 19.17
N LEU A 259 14.62 -1.73 18.76
CA LEU A 259 15.15 -3.04 18.30
C LEU A 259 16.11 -2.89 17.12
N THR A 260 15.96 -1.82 16.33
CA THR A 260 16.96 -1.38 15.36
C THR A 260 17.56 -0.05 15.80
N SER A 261 18.84 -0.03 16.15
CA SER A 261 19.53 1.18 16.57
C SER A 261 20.00 2.07 15.42
N ARG A 262 20.00 1.57 14.18
CA ARG A 262 20.48 2.27 12.99
C ARG A 262 19.32 2.74 12.11
N VAL A 263 19.39 3.99 11.66
CA VAL A 263 18.44 4.54 10.68
C VAL A 263 18.48 3.75 9.37
N ASP A 264 19.66 3.28 8.96
CA ASP A 264 19.84 2.50 7.73
C ASP A 264 19.17 1.12 7.74
N ALA A 265 18.79 0.62 8.92
CA ALA A 265 18.02 -0.62 9.05
C ALA A 265 16.51 -0.42 8.86
N LYS A 266 16.06 0.83 8.78
CA LYS A 266 14.67 1.20 8.51
C LYS A 266 14.44 1.22 7.01
N ARG A 267 13.47 0.44 6.55
CA ARG A 267 13.18 0.22 5.13
C ARG A 267 11.75 0.64 4.83
N GLU A 268 11.60 1.50 3.83
CA GLU A 268 10.32 1.89 3.25
C GLU A 268 10.16 1.14 1.92
N PRO A 269 9.25 0.15 1.84
CA PRO A 269 9.13 -0.68 0.65
C PRO A 269 8.64 0.08 -0.59
N VAL A 270 7.96 1.21 -0.42
CA VAL A 270 7.42 2.04 -1.50
C VAL A 270 7.77 3.49 -1.19
N VAL A 271 8.41 4.17 -2.15
CA VAL A 271 8.88 5.55 -1.98
C VAL A 271 8.35 6.43 -3.12
N GLY A 272 7.89 7.64 -2.77
CA GLY A 272 7.42 8.62 -3.75
C GLY A 272 6.33 8.10 -4.68
N ASP A 273 6.46 8.38 -5.97
CA ASP A 273 5.48 8.03 -7.02
C ASP A 273 5.46 6.53 -7.40
N GLU A 274 6.25 5.68 -6.75
CA GLU A 274 6.18 4.22 -6.98
C GLU A 274 4.80 3.65 -6.69
N ILE A 275 4.03 4.30 -5.80
CA ILE A 275 2.64 3.95 -5.50
C ILE A 275 1.77 3.95 -6.77
N LEU A 276 2.03 4.84 -7.73
CA LEU A 276 1.30 4.91 -9.00
C LEU A 276 1.41 3.59 -9.76
N SER A 277 2.64 3.09 -9.88
CA SER A 277 2.92 1.82 -10.56
C SER A 277 2.45 0.61 -9.77
N VAL A 278 2.46 0.65 -8.43
CA VAL A 278 1.89 -0.40 -7.57
C VAL A 278 0.39 -0.53 -7.80
N LEU A 279 -0.36 0.58 -7.77
CA LEU A 279 -1.81 0.59 -8.00
C LEU A 279 -2.15 0.09 -9.40
N ARG A 280 -1.45 0.60 -10.42
CA ARG A 280 -1.60 0.15 -11.82
C ARG A 280 -1.39 -1.36 -11.95
N ARG A 281 -0.28 -1.88 -11.42
CA ARG A 281 0.05 -3.31 -11.53
C ARG A 281 -0.96 -4.22 -10.84
N ARG A 282 -1.59 -3.73 -9.77
CA ARG A 282 -2.59 -4.49 -9.00
C ARG A 282 -3.99 -4.49 -9.60
N LEU A 283 -4.36 -3.42 -10.29
CA LEU A 283 -5.71 -3.24 -10.83
C LEU A 283 -5.84 -3.74 -12.27
N LEU A 284 -4.73 -3.92 -12.98
CA LEU A 284 -4.69 -4.41 -14.36
C LEU A 284 -4.18 -5.86 -14.43
N SER A 285 -4.65 -6.62 -15.42
CA SER A 285 -4.17 -7.99 -15.64
C SER A 285 -2.83 -8.05 -16.39
N ALA A 286 -2.49 -6.99 -17.13
CA ALA A 286 -1.25 -6.85 -17.88
C ALA A 286 -0.88 -5.36 -18.00
N LEU A 287 0.39 -5.08 -18.31
CA LEU A 287 0.79 -3.72 -18.64
C LEU A 287 0.20 -3.31 -20.01
N PRO A 288 -0.36 -2.09 -20.12
CA PRO A 288 -0.84 -1.55 -21.39
C PRO A 288 0.29 -1.38 -22.41
N ASP A 289 -0.10 -1.25 -23.69
CA ASP A 289 0.82 -0.90 -24.76
C ASP A 289 1.48 0.46 -24.48
N ALA A 290 2.82 0.49 -24.47
CA ALA A 290 3.61 1.67 -24.17
C ALA A 290 3.27 2.86 -25.08
N SER A 291 3.00 2.60 -26.37
CA SER A 291 2.67 3.67 -27.33
C SER A 291 1.34 4.35 -27.01
N VAL A 292 0.36 3.60 -26.48
CA VAL A 292 -0.94 4.15 -26.07
C VAL A 292 -0.79 4.96 -24.79
N VAL A 293 0.01 4.47 -23.84
CA VAL A 293 0.31 5.19 -22.60
C VAL A 293 1.04 6.49 -22.89
N GLU A 294 2.09 6.45 -23.71
CA GLU A 294 2.90 7.62 -24.09
C GLU A 294 2.04 8.68 -24.81
N ALA A 295 1.20 8.26 -25.75
CA ALA A 295 0.31 9.18 -26.46
C ALA A 295 -0.71 9.86 -25.51
N ALA A 296 -1.30 9.11 -24.57
CA ALA A 296 -2.21 9.69 -23.58
C ALA A 296 -1.47 10.63 -22.62
N ALA A 297 -0.29 10.23 -22.14
CA ALA A 297 0.53 11.02 -21.23
C ALA A 297 0.99 12.34 -21.86
N GLU A 298 1.50 12.29 -23.10
CA GLU A 298 1.93 13.48 -23.85
C GLU A 298 0.76 14.45 -24.06
N ALA A 299 -0.39 13.94 -24.51
CA ALA A 299 -1.54 14.77 -24.82
C ALA A 299 -2.12 15.48 -23.59
N TYR A 300 -2.29 14.76 -22.47
CA TYR A 300 -2.77 15.35 -21.22
C TYR A 300 -1.74 16.31 -20.61
N ALA A 301 -0.46 15.93 -20.55
CA ALA A 301 0.58 16.81 -20.02
C ALA A 301 0.68 18.11 -20.85
N ALA A 302 0.61 18.02 -22.18
CA ALA A 302 0.62 19.19 -23.05
C ALA A 302 -0.61 20.10 -22.87
N GLU A 303 -1.80 19.55 -22.66
CA GLU A 303 -3.01 20.35 -22.43
C GLU A 303 -2.99 21.03 -21.04
N ILE A 304 -2.66 20.29 -19.99
CA ILE A 304 -2.58 20.82 -18.62
C ILE A 304 -1.51 21.91 -18.52
N THR A 305 -0.33 21.68 -19.10
CA THR A 305 0.73 22.70 -19.12
C THR A 305 0.32 23.91 -19.95
N ARG A 306 -0.36 23.74 -21.10
CA ARG A 306 -0.87 24.88 -21.88
C ARG A 306 -1.85 25.73 -21.09
N SER A 307 -2.76 25.10 -20.34
CA SER A 307 -3.69 25.82 -19.45
C SER A 307 -2.96 26.65 -18.39
N ARG A 308 -1.88 26.11 -17.80
CA ARG A 308 -1.05 26.81 -16.80
C ARG A 308 -0.12 27.88 -17.41
N ALA A 309 0.38 27.65 -18.62
CA ALA A 309 1.40 28.48 -19.27
C ALA A 309 0.86 29.77 -19.91
N ALA A 310 -0.45 30.04 -19.82
CA ALA A 310 -1.06 31.31 -20.24
C ALA A 310 -0.43 32.55 -19.56
N HIS A 311 0.40 32.35 -18.53
CA HIS A 311 1.07 33.40 -17.75
C HIS A 311 2.62 33.39 -17.83
N ALA A 312 3.27 32.58 -18.67
CA ALA A 312 4.74 32.51 -18.75
C ALA A 312 5.33 33.69 -19.56
N VAL A 313 5.91 34.67 -18.87
CA VAL A 313 6.34 35.95 -19.46
C VAL A 313 7.81 35.92 -19.96
N ASP A 314 8.66 35.01 -19.45
CA ASP A 314 10.09 34.94 -19.78
C ASP A 314 10.62 33.52 -20.11
N GLU A 315 11.89 33.42 -20.52
CA GLU A 315 12.54 32.17 -20.93
C GLU A 315 12.77 31.20 -19.77
N ALA A 316 12.99 31.71 -18.55
CA ALA A 316 13.17 30.86 -17.37
C ALA A 316 11.85 30.18 -16.99
N ALA A 317 10.74 30.91 -17.00
CA ALA A 317 9.40 30.38 -16.77
C ALA A 317 9.01 29.32 -17.82
N ARG A 318 9.45 29.48 -19.07
CA ARG A 318 9.24 28.47 -20.11
C ARG A 318 10.01 27.18 -19.86
N ARG A 319 11.25 27.26 -19.36
CA ARG A 319 12.05 26.06 -19.03
C ARG A 319 11.41 25.30 -17.86
N VAL A 320 11.02 26.01 -16.80
CA VAL A 320 10.30 25.40 -15.67
C VAL A 320 9.00 24.74 -16.13
N ALA A 321 8.21 25.41 -16.98
CA ALA A 321 6.97 24.82 -17.50
C ALA A 321 7.20 23.57 -18.35
N GLU A 322 8.32 23.49 -19.07
CA GLU A 322 8.69 22.31 -19.86
C GLU A 322 9.19 21.17 -18.97
N ASP A 323 10.00 21.45 -17.95
CA ASP A 323 10.43 20.45 -16.97
C ASP A 323 9.21 19.89 -16.20
N ASP A 324 8.28 20.76 -15.79
CA ASP A 324 7.01 20.36 -15.16
C ASP A 324 6.14 19.52 -16.10
N ARG A 325 6.12 19.83 -17.40
CA ARG A 325 5.39 19.05 -18.41
C ARG A 325 5.97 17.64 -18.54
N LEU A 326 7.30 17.52 -18.62
CA LEU A 326 7.98 16.23 -18.70
C LEU A 326 7.76 15.41 -17.44
N ALA A 327 7.88 16.03 -16.26
CA ALA A 327 7.56 15.36 -14.99
C ALA A 327 6.10 14.88 -14.93
N LEU A 328 5.14 15.72 -15.36
CA LEU A 328 3.74 15.33 -15.41
C LEU A 328 3.48 14.20 -16.42
N GLN A 329 4.15 14.21 -17.58
CA GLN A 329 4.08 13.15 -18.57
C GLN A 329 4.54 11.81 -17.98
N ASP A 330 5.69 11.79 -17.28
CA ASP A 330 6.20 10.59 -16.62
C ASP A 330 5.25 10.08 -15.53
N ARG A 331 4.67 10.99 -14.72
CA ARG A 331 3.68 10.63 -13.70
C ARG A 331 2.41 10.04 -14.31
N ILE A 332 1.87 10.63 -15.39
CA ILE A 332 0.69 10.10 -16.08
C ILE A 332 1.00 8.72 -16.67
N ALA A 333 2.18 8.54 -17.28
CA ALA A 333 2.60 7.25 -17.82
C ALA A 333 2.72 6.17 -16.73
N ALA A 334 3.22 6.53 -15.55
CA ALA A 334 3.30 5.63 -14.40
C ALA A 334 1.93 5.27 -13.81
N ALA A 335 0.99 6.22 -13.79
CA ALA A 335 -0.34 6.07 -13.22
C ALA A 335 -1.39 5.50 -14.17
N TYR A 336 -1.13 5.45 -15.49
CA TYR A 336 -2.13 5.05 -16.49
C TYR A 336 -2.86 3.73 -16.12
N PRO A 337 -4.20 3.67 -16.14
CA PRO A 337 -5.13 4.62 -16.75
C PRO A 337 -5.64 5.73 -15.81
N PHE A 338 -4.98 5.97 -14.68
CA PHE A 338 -5.39 7.01 -13.74
C PHE A 338 -4.71 8.34 -14.03
N HIS A 339 -5.42 9.44 -13.78
CA HIS A 339 -4.80 10.75 -13.67
C HIS A 339 -4.08 10.85 -12.30
N PRO A 340 -2.79 11.26 -12.23
CA PRO A 340 -2.02 11.28 -10.98
C PRO A 340 -2.70 12.02 -9.84
N ALA A 341 -3.35 13.15 -10.14
CA ALA A 341 -4.10 13.95 -9.16
C ALA A 341 -5.16 13.15 -8.37
N LEU A 342 -5.77 12.11 -8.95
CA LEU A 342 -6.73 11.26 -8.23
C LEU A 342 -6.02 10.43 -7.16
N ILE A 343 -4.83 9.92 -7.46
CA ILE A 343 -4.02 9.16 -6.50
C ILE A 343 -3.45 10.10 -5.45
N ASP A 344 -3.00 11.31 -5.85
CA ASP A 344 -2.48 12.35 -4.96
C ASP A 344 -3.50 12.74 -3.88
N ILE A 345 -4.79 12.85 -4.22
CA ILE A 345 -5.87 13.07 -3.23
C ILE A 345 -5.86 11.98 -2.15
N MET A 346 -5.68 10.71 -2.53
CA MET A 346 -5.67 9.61 -1.59
C MET A 346 -4.39 9.60 -0.74
N THR A 347 -3.25 9.88 -1.37
CA THR A 347 -1.93 9.83 -0.72
C THR A 347 -1.64 11.00 0.20
N GLU A 348 -2.15 12.18 -0.14
CA GLU A 348 -1.82 13.42 0.56
C GLU A 348 -2.97 13.93 1.43
N ARG A 349 -4.23 13.73 1.00
CA ARG A 349 -5.40 14.24 1.74
C ARG A 349 -6.06 13.15 2.56
N TRP A 350 -6.52 12.08 1.91
CA TRP A 350 -7.24 11.02 2.63
C TRP A 350 -6.33 10.30 3.64
N ALA A 351 -5.01 10.27 3.41
CA ALA A 351 -4.04 9.72 4.36
C ALA A 351 -4.13 10.32 5.78
N SER A 352 -4.64 11.54 5.91
CA SER A 352 -4.88 12.21 7.21
C SER A 352 -6.15 11.74 7.92
N LEU A 353 -7.04 11.00 7.25
CA LEU A 353 -8.31 10.56 7.80
C LEU A 353 -8.12 9.30 8.65
N PRO A 354 -8.68 9.24 9.87
CA PRO A 354 -8.49 8.10 10.79
C PRO A 354 -8.99 6.76 10.25
N ASP A 355 -10.13 6.76 9.55
CA ASP A 355 -10.77 5.55 9.05
C ASP A 355 -10.26 5.11 7.67
N PHE A 356 -9.44 5.93 7.01
CA PHE A 356 -8.99 5.65 5.65
C PHE A 356 -7.98 4.51 5.64
N GLN A 357 -8.29 3.45 4.89
CA GLN A 357 -7.45 2.25 4.82
C GLN A 357 -6.31 2.40 3.80
N ARG A 358 -5.77 3.62 3.67
CA ARG A 358 -4.67 4.03 2.80
C ARG A 358 -4.52 3.21 1.51
N THR A 359 -3.47 2.41 1.35
CA THR A 359 -3.24 1.65 0.10
C THR A 359 -4.38 0.67 -0.21
N ARG A 360 -4.96 0.00 0.80
CA ARG A 360 -6.06 -0.97 0.62
C ARG A 360 -7.35 -0.25 0.24
N GLY A 361 -7.64 0.87 0.89
CA GLY A 361 -8.78 1.73 0.61
C GLY A 361 -8.73 2.33 -0.79
N ALA A 362 -7.55 2.82 -1.20
CA ALA A 362 -7.29 3.32 -2.54
C ALA A 362 -7.52 2.24 -3.62
N LEU A 363 -6.94 1.05 -3.46
CA LEU A 363 -7.14 -0.07 -4.40
C LEU A 363 -8.62 -0.42 -4.54
N ARG A 364 -9.34 -0.52 -3.41
CA ARG A 364 -10.76 -0.84 -3.40
C ARG A 364 -11.59 0.22 -4.13
N PHE A 365 -11.40 1.48 -3.78
CA PHE A 365 -12.14 2.58 -4.38
C PHE A 365 -11.88 2.67 -5.89
N LEU A 366 -10.61 2.61 -6.31
CA LEU A 366 -10.24 2.63 -7.73
C LEU A 366 -10.79 1.41 -8.49
N ALA A 367 -10.79 0.22 -7.89
CA ALA A 367 -11.38 -0.98 -8.48
C ALA A 367 -12.88 -0.81 -8.77
N VAL A 368 -13.64 -0.27 -7.80
CA VAL A 368 -15.08 0.00 -7.95
C VAL A 368 -15.33 1.04 -9.06
N CYS A 369 -14.52 2.11 -9.11
CA CYS A 369 -14.60 3.11 -10.17
C CYS A 369 -14.33 2.52 -11.56
N LEU A 370 -13.25 1.73 -11.71
CA LEU A 370 -12.92 1.08 -12.98
C LEU A 370 -14.02 0.12 -13.42
N HIS A 371 -14.49 -0.74 -12.51
CA HIS A 371 -15.58 -1.68 -12.80
C HIS A 371 -16.83 -0.95 -13.30
N THR A 372 -17.25 0.09 -12.59
CA THR A 372 -18.45 0.88 -12.90
C THR A 372 -18.34 1.59 -14.25
N LEU A 373 -17.23 2.32 -14.48
CA LEU A 373 -17.02 3.05 -15.74
C LEU A 373 -16.94 2.12 -16.96
N LYS A 374 -16.37 0.92 -16.79
CA LYS A 374 -16.35 -0.10 -17.83
C LYS A 374 -17.75 -0.65 -18.11
N ARG A 375 -18.51 -0.98 -17.06
CA ARG A 375 -19.90 -1.47 -17.13
C ARG A 375 -20.82 -0.48 -17.85
N GLU A 376 -20.63 0.82 -17.61
CA GLU A 376 -21.47 1.88 -18.17
C GLU A 376 -21.01 2.39 -19.54
N ALA A 377 -19.86 1.93 -20.04
CA ALA A 377 -19.22 2.42 -21.27
C ALA A 377 -18.99 3.95 -21.29
N GLN A 378 -18.73 4.55 -20.12
CA GLN A 378 -18.51 6.00 -19.93
C GLN A 378 -17.04 6.33 -19.63
N ALA A 379 -16.10 5.60 -20.23
CA ALA A 379 -14.67 5.79 -19.99
C ALA A 379 -14.05 6.80 -20.97
N GLY A 380 -13.31 7.77 -20.43
CA GLY A 380 -12.35 8.58 -21.19
C GLY A 380 -10.99 7.88 -21.31
N PRO A 381 -9.96 8.57 -21.84
CA PRO A 381 -8.60 8.01 -21.90
C PRO A 381 -7.94 7.83 -20.53
N LEU A 382 -8.31 8.65 -19.55
CA LEU A 382 -7.86 8.56 -18.15
C LEU A 382 -9.07 8.62 -17.20
N LEU A 383 -8.89 8.06 -16.00
CA LEU A 383 -9.77 8.22 -14.85
C LEU A 383 -9.14 9.22 -13.87
N GLY A 384 -9.68 10.45 -13.82
CA GLY A 384 -9.24 11.49 -12.89
C GLY A 384 -10.29 11.88 -11.85
N PRO A 385 -10.00 12.90 -11.02
CA PRO A 385 -10.91 13.38 -9.97
C PRO A 385 -12.29 13.79 -10.49
N GLY A 386 -12.35 14.35 -11.70
CA GLY A 386 -13.62 14.73 -12.32
C GLY A 386 -14.42 13.57 -12.92
N ASP A 387 -13.81 12.39 -13.08
CA ASP A 387 -14.40 11.27 -13.81
C ASP A 387 -14.94 10.18 -12.87
N VAL A 388 -14.87 10.40 -11.55
CA VAL A 388 -15.42 9.48 -10.55
C VAL A 388 -16.95 9.44 -10.67
N PRO A 389 -17.57 8.27 -10.93
CA PRO A 389 -19.01 8.14 -11.11
C PRO A 389 -19.76 8.12 -9.77
N VAL A 390 -19.71 9.22 -9.01
CA VAL A 390 -20.30 9.36 -7.66
C VAL A 390 -21.83 9.22 -7.59
N ALA A 391 -22.51 9.16 -8.74
CA ALA A 391 -23.94 8.89 -8.81
C ALA A 391 -24.27 7.39 -8.74
N ASP A 392 -23.30 6.51 -8.98
CA ASP A 392 -23.45 5.08 -8.77
C ASP A 392 -23.37 4.75 -7.27
N ASP A 393 -24.29 3.90 -6.81
CA ASP A 393 -24.43 3.60 -5.38
C ASP A 393 -23.23 2.82 -4.82
N ASP A 394 -22.61 1.94 -5.62
CA ASP A 394 -21.44 1.16 -5.19
C ASP A 394 -20.22 2.08 -5.06
N VAL A 395 -20.04 2.99 -6.02
CA VAL A 395 -18.95 4.00 -6.02
C VAL A 395 -19.13 4.98 -4.87
N ALA A 396 -20.35 5.50 -4.67
CA ALA A 396 -20.64 6.39 -3.55
C ALA A 396 -20.40 5.68 -2.21
N HIS A 397 -20.87 4.43 -2.08
CA HIS A 397 -20.62 3.64 -0.89
C HIS A 397 -19.12 3.45 -0.66
N ALA A 398 -18.37 3.09 -1.71
CA ALA A 398 -16.92 2.90 -1.62
C ALA A 398 -16.19 4.18 -1.22
N PHE A 399 -16.55 5.32 -1.81
CA PHE A 399 -16.01 6.63 -1.48
C PHE A 399 -16.22 6.97 0.01
N PHE A 400 -17.48 6.95 0.49
CA PHE A 400 -17.79 7.34 1.87
C PHE A 400 -17.34 6.34 2.94
N THR A 401 -17.07 5.08 2.57
CA THR A 401 -16.39 4.14 3.48
C THR A 401 -14.95 4.58 3.77
N GLU A 402 -14.26 5.21 2.81
CA GLU A 402 -12.88 5.67 2.99
C GLU A 402 -12.80 7.07 3.63
N VAL A 403 -13.69 7.99 3.24
CA VAL A 403 -13.63 9.39 3.71
C VAL A 403 -14.52 9.70 4.92
N GLY A 404 -15.35 8.75 5.35
CA GLY A 404 -16.41 8.97 6.34
C GLY A 404 -17.52 9.88 5.80
N GLN A 405 -18.35 10.46 6.68
CA GLN A 405 -19.29 11.55 6.33
C GLN A 405 -20.42 11.22 5.32
N ARG A 406 -20.86 9.96 5.23
CA ARG A 406 -21.95 9.57 4.32
C ARG A 406 -23.26 10.33 4.59
N GLU A 407 -23.69 10.37 5.85
CA GLU A 407 -24.97 10.93 6.25
C GLU A 407 -25.05 12.44 6.02
N PRO A 408 -24.05 13.27 6.40
CA PRO A 408 -24.07 14.70 6.12
C PRO A 408 -24.12 15.04 4.63
N PHE A 409 -23.46 14.25 3.77
CA PHE A 409 -23.36 14.55 2.34
C PHE A 409 -24.54 14.05 1.51
N LYS A 410 -25.42 13.20 2.05
CA LYS A 410 -26.57 12.68 1.31
C LYS A 410 -27.46 13.78 0.72
N ALA A 411 -27.75 14.82 1.49
CA ALA A 411 -28.56 15.95 1.02
C ALA A 411 -27.85 16.77 -0.06
N VAL A 412 -26.52 16.90 0.03
CA VAL A 412 -25.68 17.58 -0.97
C VAL A 412 -25.71 16.81 -2.29
N LEU A 413 -25.46 15.50 -2.24
CA LEU A 413 -25.47 14.65 -3.43
C LEU A 413 -26.83 14.65 -4.14
N GLN A 414 -27.92 14.57 -3.38
CA GLN A 414 -29.27 14.68 -3.93
C GLN A 414 -29.53 16.05 -4.56
N ARG A 415 -29.09 17.14 -3.93
CA ARG A 415 -29.34 18.49 -4.43
C ARG A 415 -28.49 18.84 -5.64
N ASP A 416 -27.25 18.37 -5.69
CA ASP A 416 -26.29 18.81 -6.70
C ASP A 416 -26.11 17.79 -7.83
N PHE A 417 -26.04 16.48 -7.54
CA PHE A 417 -25.66 15.46 -8.54
C PHE A 417 -26.84 14.72 -9.17
N PHE A 418 -27.74 14.11 -8.38
CA PHE A 418 -28.68 13.10 -8.92
C PHE A 418 -30.14 13.17 -8.44
N GLY A 419 -30.53 14.16 -7.63
CA GLY A 419 -31.95 14.36 -7.31
C GLY A 419 -32.78 14.89 -8.48
N PRO A 420 -34.12 14.87 -8.39
CA PRO A 420 -35.01 15.32 -9.48
C PRO A 420 -34.79 16.77 -9.95
N ASN A 421 -34.19 17.60 -9.09
CA ASN A 421 -33.84 19.00 -9.38
C ASN A 421 -32.34 19.25 -9.24
N ALA A 422 -31.52 18.24 -9.50
CA ALA A 422 -30.07 18.33 -9.37
C ALA A 422 -29.51 19.51 -10.16
N ARG A 423 -28.66 20.31 -9.51
CA ARG A 423 -28.13 21.55 -10.10
C ARG A 423 -27.13 21.27 -11.21
N VAL A 424 -26.26 20.27 -11.03
CA VAL A 424 -25.16 19.96 -11.95
C VAL A 424 -25.67 19.55 -13.34
N PRO A 425 -26.56 18.54 -13.49
CA PRO A 425 -27.09 18.16 -14.81
C PRO A 425 -27.76 19.34 -15.53
N ARG A 426 -28.48 20.21 -14.81
CA ARG A 426 -29.14 21.38 -15.39
C ARG A 426 -28.15 22.44 -15.91
N ILE A 427 -26.99 22.57 -15.27
CA ILE A 427 -25.93 23.45 -15.76
C ILE A 427 -25.34 22.85 -17.04
N ASP A 428 -25.03 21.55 -17.05
CA ASP A 428 -24.50 20.87 -18.24
C ASP A 428 -25.48 20.92 -19.42
N GLU A 429 -26.77 20.62 -19.21
CA GLU A 429 -27.82 20.74 -20.23
C GLU A 429 -27.96 22.18 -20.78
N ARG A 430 -27.68 23.19 -19.96
CA ARG A 430 -27.66 24.58 -20.41
C ARG A 430 -26.41 24.87 -21.23
N LEU A 431 -25.24 24.47 -20.75
CA LEU A 431 -23.97 24.66 -21.45
C LEU A 431 -23.96 23.95 -22.80
N GLU A 432 -24.52 22.74 -22.90
CA GLU A 432 -24.64 22.01 -24.15
C GLU A 432 -25.54 22.73 -25.17
N ARG A 433 -26.65 23.34 -24.70
CA ARG A 433 -27.53 24.16 -25.57
C ARG A 433 -26.86 25.45 -26.04
N GLU A 434 -26.07 26.08 -25.18
CA GLU A 434 -25.36 27.33 -25.50
C GLU A 434 -24.10 27.08 -26.35
N HIS A 435 -23.44 25.95 -26.13
CA HIS A 435 -22.18 25.54 -26.75
C HIS A 435 -22.22 24.06 -27.15
N PRO A 436 -22.74 23.72 -28.36
CA PRO A 436 -22.85 22.33 -28.81
C PRO A 436 -21.53 21.55 -28.85
N SER A 437 -20.38 22.24 -28.92
CA SER A 437 -19.05 21.62 -28.83
C SER A 437 -18.74 21.00 -27.46
N LEU A 438 -19.51 21.33 -26.41
CA LEU A 438 -19.38 20.76 -25.07
C LEU A 438 -20.28 19.54 -24.83
N SER A 439 -21.02 19.11 -25.86
CA SER A 439 -21.84 17.89 -25.79
C SER A 439 -20.97 16.70 -25.38
N GLY A 440 -21.40 15.96 -24.36
CA GLY A 440 -20.67 14.82 -23.81
C GLY A 440 -19.49 15.15 -22.88
N VAL A 441 -19.00 16.39 -22.82
CA VAL A 441 -17.88 16.79 -21.93
C VAL A 441 -18.34 16.89 -20.47
N ARG A 442 -19.60 17.30 -20.26
CA ARG A 442 -20.22 17.54 -18.93
C ARG A 442 -19.32 18.33 -17.96
N PRO A 443 -18.89 19.57 -18.31
CA PRO A 443 -17.93 20.32 -17.49
C PRO A 443 -18.40 20.57 -16.06
N ALA A 444 -19.68 20.84 -15.83
CA ALA A 444 -20.21 21.10 -14.50
C ALA A 444 -20.13 19.85 -13.63
N LEU A 445 -20.45 18.67 -14.19
CA LEU A 445 -20.29 17.40 -13.49
C LEU A 445 -18.85 17.14 -13.12
N ARG A 446 -17.91 17.26 -14.08
CA ARG A 446 -16.50 16.97 -13.82
C ARG A 446 -15.90 17.90 -12.77
N ILE A 447 -16.23 19.20 -12.82
CA ILE A 447 -15.79 20.17 -11.81
C ILE A 447 -16.41 19.86 -10.44
N ALA A 448 -17.72 19.59 -10.37
CA ALA A 448 -18.39 19.30 -9.11
C ALA A 448 -17.85 18.01 -8.46
N THR A 449 -17.63 16.95 -9.25
CA THR A 449 -17.03 15.70 -8.79
C THR A 449 -15.61 15.95 -8.28
N ALA A 450 -14.78 16.69 -9.02
CA ALA A 450 -13.42 17.03 -8.57
C ALA A 450 -13.48 17.77 -7.22
N ILE A 451 -14.29 18.82 -7.08
CA ILE A 451 -14.48 19.55 -5.82
C ILE A 451 -14.86 18.58 -4.67
N LEU A 452 -15.81 17.69 -4.91
CA LEU A 452 -16.23 16.70 -3.91
C LEU A 452 -15.04 15.82 -3.47
N THR A 453 -14.27 15.27 -4.42
CA THR A 453 -13.11 14.42 -4.10
C THR A 453 -12.02 15.15 -3.32
N TYR A 454 -11.78 16.43 -3.62
CA TYR A 454 -10.81 17.28 -2.93
C TYR A 454 -11.26 17.77 -1.54
N SER A 455 -12.54 17.64 -1.21
CA SER A 455 -13.14 18.21 0.01
C SER A 455 -12.85 17.42 1.29
N PHE A 456 -12.23 16.24 1.19
CA PHE A 456 -11.98 15.35 2.33
C PHE A 456 -10.49 15.24 2.63
N GLY A 457 -10.15 15.29 3.92
CA GLY A 457 -8.77 15.30 4.41
C GLY A 457 -8.09 16.67 4.25
N GLY A 458 -6.81 16.76 4.64
CA GLY A 458 -6.03 17.98 4.53
C GLY A 458 -4.53 17.74 4.64
N LEU A 459 -3.74 18.61 4.01
CA LEU A 459 -2.28 18.57 4.06
C LEU A 459 -1.82 18.87 5.49
N LEU A 460 -1.06 17.95 6.08
CA LEU A 460 -0.28 18.22 7.29
C LEU A 460 0.91 19.09 6.88
N GLN A 461 0.96 20.36 7.30
CA GLN A 461 2.20 21.12 7.21
C GLN A 461 3.11 20.67 8.35
N THR A 462 4.22 20.00 8.04
CA THR A 462 5.32 19.82 8.99
C THR A 462 6.10 21.13 9.10
N GLY A 463 5.58 22.07 9.89
CA GLY A 463 6.31 23.24 10.37
C GLY A 463 6.93 22.95 11.73
N GLU A 464 8.08 23.56 12.03
CA GLU A 464 8.74 23.47 13.34
C GLU A 464 7.82 24.01 14.46
N GLY A 465 7.16 23.11 15.19
CA GLY A 465 6.66 23.37 16.55
C GLY A 465 5.17 23.17 16.81
N GLU A 466 4.29 23.30 15.82
CA GLU A 466 2.84 23.10 15.99
C GLU A 466 2.23 22.48 14.72
N GLU A 467 1.59 21.32 14.86
CA GLU A 467 0.83 20.67 13.79
C GLU A 467 -0.48 21.45 13.56
N GLU A 468 -0.43 22.60 12.90
CA GLU A 468 -1.65 23.23 12.37
C GLU A 468 -1.99 22.58 11.00
N PRO A 469 -3.23 22.08 10.81
CA PRO A 469 -3.66 21.63 9.49
C PRO A 469 -3.56 22.79 8.50
N SER A 470 -2.83 22.58 7.41
CA SER A 470 -2.75 23.55 6.31
C SER A 470 -4.16 23.88 5.83
N ALA A 471 -4.39 25.13 5.43
CA ALA A 471 -5.69 25.62 4.95
C ALA A 471 -6.30 24.64 3.93
N GLY A 472 -7.29 23.86 4.38
CA GLY A 472 -7.99 22.89 3.55
C GLY A 472 -8.69 23.60 2.40
N GLY A 473 -8.35 23.24 1.17
CA GLY A 473 -8.93 23.82 -0.03
C GLY A 473 -8.36 23.21 -1.30
N VAL A 474 -8.96 23.55 -2.44
CA VAL A 474 -8.44 23.22 -3.78
C VAL A 474 -8.40 24.52 -4.58
N THR A 475 -7.27 24.77 -5.23
CA THR A 475 -7.05 25.94 -6.07
C THR A 475 -7.75 25.78 -7.41
N GLU A 476 -8.02 26.90 -8.08
CA GLU A 476 -8.54 26.89 -9.45
C GLU A 476 -7.59 26.11 -10.40
N SER A 477 -6.28 26.28 -10.25
CA SER A 477 -5.27 25.58 -11.06
C SER A 477 -5.29 24.06 -10.86
N GLU A 478 -5.47 23.59 -9.62
CA GLU A 478 -5.62 22.16 -9.32
C GLU A 478 -6.92 21.60 -9.90
N LEU A 479 -8.04 22.32 -9.75
CA LEU A 479 -9.33 21.91 -10.32
C LEU A 479 -9.26 21.84 -11.85
N LEU A 480 -8.69 22.85 -12.49
CA LEU A 480 -8.51 22.87 -13.94
C LEU A 480 -7.61 21.72 -14.39
N ALA A 481 -6.47 21.50 -13.74
CA ALA A 481 -5.59 20.38 -14.06
C ALA A 481 -6.26 19.00 -13.87
N ALA A 482 -7.20 18.88 -12.92
CA ALA A 482 -7.91 17.64 -12.64
C ALA A 482 -9.04 17.31 -13.64
N VAL A 483 -9.53 18.29 -14.39
CA VAL A 483 -10.68 18.12 -15.31
C VAL A 483 -10.35 18.46 -16.77
N ILE A 484 -9.24 19.15 -17.04
CA ILE A 484 -8.80 19.44 -18.40
C ILE A 484 -8.20 18.17 -19.02
N GLY A 485 -8.54 17.94 -20.27
CA GLY A 485 -8.02 16.86 -21.10
C GLY A 485 -8.03 17.26 -22.57
N PRO A 486 -7.27 16.53 -23.40
CA PRO A 486 -7.09 16.79 -24.84
C PRO A 486 -8.33 16.51 -25.71
#